data_AF-A0A520BFX7-F1
#
_entry.id   AF-A0A520BFX7-F1
#
_cell.length_a   1.000
_cell.length_b   1.000
_cell.length_c   1.000
_cell.angle_alpha   90.00
_cell.angle_beta   90.00
_cell.angle_gamma   90.00
#
_symmetry.space_group_name_H-M   'P 1'
#
loop_
_entity.id
_entity.type
_entity.pdbx_description
1 polymer ?
#
loop_
_entity_poly.entity_id
_entity_poly.type
_entity_poly.pdbx_seq_one_letter_code
_entity_poly.pdbx_strand_id
1 'polypeptide(L)'
;MTRMPRSALASAALLALAAAAAQAQTPPVPAPNGAASAPTGANPVAMARPPADPTAPKPFADVIKGAKEQPGLFPIWRKDEKTWIEIPKDQFNKPFLFSVNVANSIGERGLYASQMIDSDMAEWRRIGNHVQLIALNTRFRSDNASSKLALDQAFSPSLITAGPAASAEHPDRKSVLVDASGFFLGDIPGYSTRLEAAFRLPYGLD
;
A
#
# COMPACT_ATOMS: atom_id res chain seq x y z
N MET A 1 -20.65 -9.84 64.01
CA MET A 1 -19.80 -11.00 64.32
C MET A 1 -20.25 -12.17 63.45
N THR A 2 -19.72 -12.25 62.23
CA THR A 2 -18.63 -13.15 61.75
C THR A 2 -19.15 -14.52 61.28
N ARG A 3 -19.26 -14.68 59.96
CA ARG A 3 -19.47 -15.96 59.27
C ARG A 3 -18.12 -16.63 59.01
N MET A 4 -18.02 -17.92 59.32
CA MET A 4 -16.98 -18.87 58.90
C MET A 4 -17.68 -19.99 58.09
N PRO A 5 -16.98 -20.98 57.49
CA PRO A 5 -15.70 -20.95 56.77
C PRO A 5 -15.84 -21.68 55.39
N ARG A 6 -14.86 -21.54 54.49
CA ARG A 6 -14.67 -22.51 53.40
C ARG A 6 -13.19 -22.80 53.19
N SER A 7 -12.83 -24.01 53.62
CA SER A 7 -11.58 -24.70 53.39
C SER A 7 -11.60 -25.35 52.00
N ALA A 8 -10.47 -25.36 51.28
CA ALA A 8 -9.92 -26.51 50.53
C ALA A 8 -8.91 -26.02 49.48
N LEU A 9 -7.62 -26.19 49.77
CA LEU A 9 -6.53 -26.19 48.79
C LEU A 9 -5.93 -27.59 48.83
N ALA A 10 -5.98 -28.31 47.70
CA ALA A 10 -5.33 -29.61 47.56
C ALA A 10 -4.90 -29.87 46.11
N SER A 11 -3.73 -30.52 46.02
CA SER A 11 -3.12 -31.26 44.90
C SER A 11 -2.31 -30.45 43.87
N ALA A 12 -0.96 -30.51 43.86
CA ALA A 12 -0.04 -31.60 43.45
C ALA A 12 0.00 -31.79 41.92
N ALA A 13 1.09 -32.12 41.21
CA ALA A 13 2.55 -32.23 41.34
C ALA A 13 3.02 -32.75 39.95
N LEU A 14 4.23 -32.43 39.48
CA LEU A 14 5.18 -33.35 38.79
C LEU A 14 6.28 -32.62 37.99
N LEU A 15 7.53 -32.91 38.38
CA LEU A 15 8.77 -32.70 37.62
C LEU A 15 8.95 -33.78 36.54
N ALA A 16 9.62 -33.48 35.43
CA ALA A 16 10.99 -33.98 35.11
C ALA A 16 11.38 -33.87 33.61
N LEU A 17 12.46 -33.11 33.38
CA LEU A 17 13.68 -33.38 32.61
C LEU A 17 13.65 -34.22 31.30
N ALA A 18 14.17 -33.63 30.21
CA ALA A 18 14.99 -34.34 29.22
C ALA A 18 15.96 -33.37 28.52
N ALA A 19 17.24 -33.74 28.51
CA ALA A 19 18.35 -33.04 27.88
C ALA A 19 18.59 -33.58 26.45
N ALA A 20 19.10 -32.72 25.55
CA ALA A 20 19.80 -33.16 24.35
C ALA A 20 20.93 -32.17 24.02
N ALA A 21 22.11 -32.75 23.79
CA ALA A 21 23.39 -32.11 23.53
C ALA A 21 23.64 -31.88 22.03
N ALA A 22 24.78 -31.24 21.73
CA ALA A 22 25.46 -31.07 20.43
C ALA A 22 24.89 -29.97 19.52
N GLN A 23 25.66 -29.10 18.85
CA GLN A 23 27.10 -29.02 18.60
C GLN A 23 27.44 -27.57 18.17
N ALA A 24 28.60 -27.06 18.60
CA ALA A 24 29.15 -25.80 18.11
C ALA A 24 29.78 -25.98 16.72
N GLN A 25 29.44 -25.11 15.76
CA GLN A 25 30.12 -25.02 14.47
C GLN A 25 30.58 -23.58 14.25
N THR A 26 31.90 -23.39 14.20
CA THR A 26 32.56 -22.14 13.80
C THR A 26 32.58 -22.01 12.28
N PRO A 27 32.36 -20.81 11.72
CA PRO A 27 32.42 -20.58 10.27
C PRO A 27 33.86 -20.60 9.73
N PRO A 28 34.09 -21.05 8.48
CA PRO A 28 35.43 -21.14 7.89
C PRO A 28 35.94 -19.78 7.38
N VAL A 29 37.23 -19.55 7.58
CA VAL A 29 38.03 -18.43 7.06
C VAL A 29 38.33 -18.64 5.56
N PRO A 30 38.21 -17.63 4.69
CA PRO A 30 38.77 -17.70 3.34
C PRO A 30 40.24 -17.27 3.34
N ALA A 31 41.13 -18.11 2.82
CA ALA A 31 42.52 -17.75 2.54
C ALA A 31 42.61 -16.94 1.21
N PRO A 32 43.54 -15.97 1.10
CA PRO A 32 43.73 -15.17 -0.10
C PRO A 32 44.72 -15.85 -1.06
N ASN A 33 44.36 -15.99 -2.34
CA ASN A 33 45.32 -16.33 -3.39
C ASN A 33 45.39 -15.21 -4.42
N GLY A 34 46.60 -14.70 -4.59
CA GLY A 34 46.91 -13.51 -5.35
C GLY A 34 47.11 -13.69 -6.85
N ALA A 35 47.17 -12.52 -7.48
CA ALA A 35 47.99 -12.09 -8.60
C ALA A 35 48.09 -12.98 -9.85
N ALA A 36 47.61 -12.45 -10.98
CA ALA A 36 48.48 -12.10 -12.11
C ALA A 36 47.73 -11.22 -13.13
N SER A 37 48.44 -10.22 -13.64
CA SER A 37 47.97 -9.18 -14.55
C SER A 37 48.25 -9.51 -16.02
N ALA A 38 47.45 -8.87 -16.89
CA ALA A 38 47.79 -8.30 -18.21
C ALA A 38 47.51 -9.17 -19.48
N PRO A 39 47.48 -8.57 -20.69
CA PRO A 39 46.31 -7.86 -21.23
C PRO A 39 46.03 -8.20 -22.71
N THR A 40 44.78 -8.20 -23.21
CA THR A 40 44.57 -8.07 -24.67
C THR A 40 43.16 -7.62 -25.05
N GLY A 41 43.08 -6.65 -25.97
CA GLY A 41 42.01 -6.58 -26.96
C GLY A 41 40.85 -5.64 -26.65
N ALA A 42 41.00 -4.37 -27.02
CA ALA A 42 39.88 -3.46 -27.20
C ALA A 42 39.04 -3.86 -28.42
N ASN A 43 37.77 -4.18 -28.19
CA ASN A 43 36.70 -4.05 -29.17
C ASN A 43 35.51 -3.39 -28.45
N PRO A 44 34.87 -2.36 -29.03
CA PRO A 44 33.74 -1.70 -28.39
C PRO A 44 32.52 -2.61 -28.51
N VAL A 45 32.32 -3.47 -27.51
CA VAL A 45 31.03 -4.15 -27.32
C VAL A 45 30.00 -3.08 -26.96
N ALA A 46 29.05 -2.89 -27.88
CA ALA A 46 27.81 -2.18 -27.64
C ALA A 46 27.28 -2.54 -26.25
N MET A 47 26.98 -1.51 -25.45
CA MET A 47 26.39 -1.65 -24.12
C MET A 47 25.08 -2.43 -24.23
N ALA A 48 25.18 -3.75 -24.08
CA ALA A 48 24.05 -4.61 -23.82
C ALA A 48 23.45 -4.14 -22.49
N ARG A 49 22.20 -3.67 -22.55
CA ARG A 49 21.38 -3.36 -21.39
C ARG A 49 21.43 -4.56 -20.44
N PRO A 50 21.72 -4.39 -19.13
CA PRO A 50 21.74 -5.50 -18.19
C PRO A 50 20.41 -6.27 -18.24
N PRO A 51 20.42 -7.59 -18.05
CA PRO A 51 19.19 -8.38 -17.98
C PRO A 51 18.29 -7.77 -16.91
N ALA A 52 17.05 -7.46 -17.28
CA ALA A 52 16.08 -6.97 -16.32
C ALA A 52 15.85 -8.06 -15.27
N ASP A 53 16.26 -7.78 -14.04
CA ASP A 53 15.88 -8.59 -12.88
C ASP A 53 14.34 -8.67 -12.86
N PRO A 54 13.73 -9.87 -12.88
CA PRO A 54 12.28 -10.03 -12.87
C PRO A 54 11.62 -9.54 -11.57
N THR A 55 12.42 -9.16 -10.58
CA THR A 55 11.99 -8.56 -9.30
C THR A 55 12.16 -7.02 -9.29
N ALA A 56 12.86 -6.45 -10.27
CA ALA A 56 13.05 -5.01 -10.37
C ALA A 56 11.78 -4.33 -10.93
N PRO A 57 11.33 -3.20 -10.33
CA PRO A 57 10.19 -2.46 -10.84
C PRO A 57 10.41 -2.09 -12.30
N LYS A 58 9.41 -2.33 -13.16
CA LYS A 58 9.50 -2.03 -14.58
C LYS A 58 9.81 -0.53 -14.78
N PRO A 59 10.67 -0.14 -15.73
CA PRO A 59 10.92 1.26 -16.01
C PRO A 59 9.62 2.00 -16.34
N PHE A 60 9.48 3.23 -15.84
CA PHE A 60 8.31 4.08 -16.09
C PHE A 60 7.95 4.11 -17.58
N ALA A 61 8.95 4.35 -18.45
CA ALA A 61 8.78 4.46 -19.89
C ALA A 61 8.24 3.17 -20.55
N ASP A 62 8.55 2.00 -20.01
CA ASP A 62 8.07 0.72 -20.55
C ASP A 62 6.60 0.48 -20.19
N VAL A 63 6.18 0.93 -19.00
CA VAL A 63 4.78 0.79 -18.52
C VAL A 63 3.84 1.69 -19.33
N ILE A 64 4.23 2.94 -19.58
CA ILE A 64 3.40 3.91 -20.31
C ILE A 64 3.59 3.90 -21.83
N LYS A 65 4.40 2.99 -22.38
CA LYS A 65 4.67 2.97 -23.83
C LYS A 65 3.38 2.77 -24.62
N GLY A 66 2.99 3.79 -25.38
CA GLY A 66 1.75 3.80 -26.17
C GLY A 66 0.48 4.10 -25.35
N ALA A 67 0.61 4.52 -24.10
CA ALA A 67 -0.50 5.03 -23.31
C ALA A 67 -0.82 6.48 -23.73
N LYS A 68 -2.11 6.83 -23.65
CA LYS A 68 -2.58 8.21 -23.80
C LYS A 68 -2.53 8.89 -22.44
N GLU A 69 -1.87 10.04 -22.39
CA GLU A 69 -1.84 10.91 -21.21
C GLU A 69 -3.10 11.78 -21.16
N GLN A 70 -3.71 11.84 -19.98
CA GLN A 70 -4.75 12.78 -19.64
C GLN A 70 -4.24 13.67 -18.50
N PRO A 71 -4.04 14.98 -18.75
CA PRO A 71 -3.51 15.89 -17.75
C PRO A 71 -4.54 16.15 -16.64
N GLY A 72 -4.05 16.39 -15.42
CA GLY A 72 -4.86 16.66 -14.23
C GLY A 72 -3.98 16.90 -13.00
N LEU A 73 -4.59 16.93 -11.80
CA LEU A 73 -3.84 17.01 -10.54
C LEU A 73 -2.86 15.83 -10.40
N PHE A 74 -3.34 14.64 -10.76
CA PHE A 74 -2.54 13.45 -10.97
C PHE A 74 -2.75 13.03 -12.43
N PRO A 75 -1.70 13.05 -13.28
CA PRO A 75 -1.83 12.64 -14.67
C PRO A 75 -2.30 11.18 -14.76
N ILE A 76 -3.30 10.93 -15.61
CA ILE A 76 -3.84 9.59 -15.84
C ILE A 76 -3.32 9.09 -17.18
N TRP A 77 -2.73 7.90 -17.16
CA TRP A 77 -2.23 7.22 -18.34
C TRP A 77 -3.18 6.06 -18.66
N ARG A 78 -3.78 6.06 -19.85
CA ARG A 78 -4.68 4.98 -20.29
C ARG A 78 -4.12 4.26 -21.50
N LYS A 79 -4.10 2.94 -21.44
CA LYS A 79 -3.73 2.06 -22.56
C LYS A 79 -4.64 0.84 -22.57
N ASP A 80 -5.41 0.70 -23.64
CA ASP A 80 -6.40 -0.36 -23.76
C ASP A 80 -7.32 -0.38 -22.51
N GLU A 81 -7.37 -1.49 -21.78
CA GLU A 81 -8.15 -1.66 -20.55
C GLU A 81 -7.36 -1.29 -19.27
N LYS A 82 -6.08 -0.90 -19.39
CA LYS A 82 -5.24 -0.54 -18.25
C LYS A 82 -5.22 0.96 -18.05
N THR A 83 -5.41 1.37 -16.80
CA THR A 83 -5.33 2.77 -16.39
C THR A 83 -4.32 2.89 -15.26
N TRP A 84 -3.38 3.83 -15.39
CA TRP A 84 -2.41 4.17 -14.35
C TRP A 84 -2.55 5.61 -13.94
N ILE A 85 -2.23 5.89 -12.69
CA ILE A 85 -2.14 7.24 -12.14
C ILE A 85 -0.68 7.53 -11.86
N GLU A 86 -0.19 8.66 -12.37
CA GLU A 86 1.11 9.19 -12.05
C GLU A 86 1.03 10.04 -10.77
N ILE A 87 1.80 9.67 -9.76
CA ILE A 87 1.94 10.42 -8.51
C ILE A 87 3.31 11.09 -8.53
N PRO A 88 3.36 12.42 -8.70
CA PRO A 88 4.59 13.19 -8.61
C PRO A 88 5.20 13.10 -7.21
N LYS A 89 6.53 13.12 -7.12
CA LYS A 89 7.22 13.01 -5.82
C LYS A 89 6.82 14.13 -4.86
N ASP A 90 6.60 15.33 -5.39
CA ASP A 90 6.20 16.50 -4.63
C ASP A 90 4.77 16.42 -4.10
N GLN A 91 3.94 15.47 -4.56
CA GLN A 91 2.57 15.29 -4.08
C GLN A 91 2.43 14.25 -2.97
N PHE A 92 3.49 13.50 -2.65
CA PHE A 92 3.48 12.63 -1.47
C PHE A 92 3.40 13.47 -0.19
N ASN A 93 2.64 12.98 0.80
CA ASN A 93 2.41 13.64 2.09
C ASN A 93 1.80 15.05 1.97
N LYS A 94 1.16 15.35 0.83
CA LYS A 94 0.37 16.55 0.64
C LYS A 94 -1.12 16.21 0.69
N PRO A 95 -1.88 16.85 1.58
CA PRO A 95 -3.32 16.72 1.61
C PRO A 95 -3.97 17.29 0.34
N PHE A 96 -4.93 16.56 -0.22
CA PHE A 96 -5.80 17.00 -1.30
C PHE A 96 -7.24 16.55 -1.02
N LEU A 97 -8.21 17.22 -1.64
CA LEU A 97 -9.61 16.82 -1.53
C LEU A 97 -9.85 15.60 -2.43
N PHE A 98 -10.27 14.50 -1.81
CA PHE A 98 -10.73 13.30 -2.50
C PHE A 98 -12.25 13.22 -2.37
N SER A 99 -12.96 13.18 -3.50
CA SER A 99 -14.42 13.06 -3.52
C SER A 99 -14.85 11.93 -4.44
N VAL A 100 -15.85 11.17 -4.00
CA VAL A 100 -16.43 10.06 -4.75
C VAL A 100 -17.80 10.48 -5.25
N ASN A 101 -17.94 10.51 -6.57
CA ASN A 101 -19.15 10.97 -7.25
C ASN A 101 -19.73 9.84 -8.10
N VAL A 102 -21.05 9.67 -8.04
CA VAL A 102 -21.79 8.69 -8.85
C VAL A 102 -22.19 9.36 -10.16
N ALA A 103 -21.53 9.01 -11.26
CA ALA A 103 -21.94 9.52 -12.57
C ALA A 103 -23.31 8.97 -12.97
N ASN A 104 -23.50 7.65 -12.83
CA ASN A 104 -24.70 6.93 -13.22
C ASN A 104 -25.19 6.03 -12.08
N SER A 105 -26.50 5.92 -11.92
CA SER A 105 -27.13 5.07 -10.91
C SER A 105 -28.44 4.50 -11.44
N ILE A 106 -29.02 3.55 -10.72
CA ILE A 106 -30.29 2.90 -11.04
C ILE A 106 -31.49 3.85 -10.99
N GLY A 107 -31.39 4.97 -10.26
CA GLY A 107 -32.41 6.01 -10.21
C GLY A 107 -33.58 5.76 -9.25
N GLU A 108 -33.42 4.87 -8.26
CA GLU A 108 -34.48 4.56 -7.28
C GLU A 108 -33.91 4.19 -5.89
N ARG A 109 -34.79 4.13 -4.89
CA ARG A 109 -34.45 3.72 -3.50
C ARG A 109 -33.27 4.50 -2.87
N GLY A 110 -33.13 5.77 -3.23
CA GLY A 110 -32.07 6.65 -2.72
C GLY A 110 -30.75 6.57 -3.49
N LEU A 111 -30.68 5.76 -4.54
CA LEU A 111 -29.53 5.59 -5.43
C LEU A 111 -29.80 6.37 -6.71
N TYR A 112 -29.29 7.60 -6.77
CA TYR A 112 -29.48 8.51 -7.90
C TYR A 112 -28.14 8.91 -8.53
N ALA A 113 -28.19 9.23 -9.82
CA ALA A 113 -27.04 9.79 -10.52
C ALA A 113 -26.69 11.18 -9.97
N SER A 114 -25.45 11.61 -10.20
CA SER A 114 -24.89 12.89 -9.74
C SER A 114 -24.85 13.07 -8.22
N GLN A 115 -24.94 11.99 -7.45
CA GLN A 115 -24.74 12.06 -6.00
C GLN A 115 -23.24 12.08 -5.67
N MET A 116 -22.83 13.05 -4.87
CA MET A 116 -21.55 13.01 -4.15
C MET A 116 -21.75 12.13 -2.91
N ILE A 117 -21.12 10.94 -2.89
CA ILE A 117 -21.33 9.98 -1.80
C ILE A 117 -20.48 10.33 -0.59
N ASP A 118 -19.19 10.57 -0.83
CA ASP A 118 -18.22 10.79 0.22
C ASP A 118 -17.17 11.81 -0.23
N SER A 119 -16.57 12.47 0.76
CA SER A 119 -15.46 13.39 0.54
C SER A 119 -14.57 13.44 1.77
N ASP A 120 -13.28 13.19 1.56
CA ASP A 120 -12.27 13.22 2.60
C ASP A 120 -11.08 14.07 2.18
N MET A 121 -10.38 14.61 3.18
CA MET A 121 -9.03 15.12 2.95
C MET A 121 -8.09 13.92 2.89
N ALA A 122 -7.57 13.60 1.71
CA ALA A 122 -6.72 12.44 1.50
C ALA A 122 -5.27 12.84 1.24
N GLU A 123 -4.34 11.93 1.47
CA GLU A 123 -2.95 12.08 1.08
C GLU A 123 -2.36 10.78 0.55
N TRP A 124 -1.40 10.91 -0.37
CA TRP A 124 -0.59 9.79 -0.83
C TRP A 124 0.58 9.57 0.13
N ARG A 125 0.74 8.35 0.63
CA ARG A 125 1.94 7.93 1.36
C ARG A 125 2.65 6.82 0.61
N ARG A 126 3.98 6.86 0.63
CA ARG A 126 4.82 5.79 0.07
C ARG A 126 5.62 5.12 1.18
N ILE A 127 5.49 3.80 1.27
CA ILE A 127 6.21 2.96 2.24
C ILE A 127 6.93 1.88 1.44
N GLY A 128 8.24 2.06 1.22
CA GLY A 128 9.02 1.20 0.36
C GLY A 128 8.48 1.19 -1.08
N ASN A 129 8.07 0.01 -1.56
CA ASN A 129 7.45 -0.18 -2.88
C ASN A 129 5.92 -0.03 -2.87
N HIS A 130 5.29 0.20 -1.71
CA HIS A 130 3.85 0.36 -1.62
C HIS A 130 3.44 1.83 -1.60
N VAL A 131 2.35 2.12 -2.29
CA VAL A 131 1.64 3.40 -2.23
C VAL A 131 0.31 3.19 -1.52
N GLN A 132 -0.02 4.13 -0.65
CA GLN A 132 -1.25 4.14 0.15
C GLN A 132 -1.99 5.45 -0.09
N LEU A 133 -3.30 5.36 -0.26
CA LEU A 133 -4.21 6.50 -0.18
C LEU A 133 -4.85 6.50 1.19
N ILE A 134 -4.63 7.58 1.95
CA ILE A 134 -5.07 7.67 3.34
C ILE A 134 -5.99 8.87 3.52
N ALA A 135 -7.17 8.64 4.09
CA ALA A 135 -8.05 9.68 4.59
C ALA A 135 -7.53 10.21 5.94
N LEU A 136 -7.24 11.51 5.97
CA LEU A 136 -6.80 12.22 7.15
C LEU A 136 -7.97 12.44 8.12
N ASN A 137 -7.70 12.28 9.41
CA ASN A 137 -8.68 12.64 10.41
C ASN A 137 -8.84 14.17 10.47
N THR A 138 -9.97 14.65 9.99
CA THR A 138 -10.29 16.08 10.02
C THR A 138 -11.22 16.48 11.17
N ARG A 139 -11.83 15.49 11.85
CA ARG A 139 -12.87 15.68 12.85
C ARG A 139 -12.33 15.85 14.27
N PHE A 140 -11.23 15.17 14.59
CA PHE A 140 -10.64 15.14 15.93
C PHE A 140 -9.19 15.62 15.85
N ARG A 141 -8.97 16.87 16.22
CA ARG A 141 -7.66 17.54 16.19
C ARG A 141 -7.46 18.33 17.47
N SER A 142 -6.20 18.50 17.86
CA SER A 142 -5.82 19.38 18.97
C SER A 142 -4.45 19.98 18.69
N ASP A 143 -4.32 21.27 18.98
CA ASP A 143 -3.05 21.99 18.91
C ASP A 143 -2.22 21.81 20.20
N ASN A 144 -2.80 21.20 21.23
CA ASN A 144 -2.11 20.93 22.48
C ASN A 144 -1.26 19.66 22.36
N ALA A 145 0.06 19.84 22.45
CA ALA A 145 1.06 18.79 22.37
C ALA A 145 0.83 17.63 23.36
N SER A 146 0.27 17.89 24.55
CA SER A 146 0.01 16.84 25.54
C SER A 146 -1.11 15.88 25.14
N SER A 147 -2.08 16.35 24.36
CA SER A 147 -3.23 15.57 23.88
C SER A 147 -3.01 14.95 22.50
N LYS A 148 -2.00 15.43 21.75
CA LYS A 148 -1.75 15.01 20.36
C LYS A 148 -1.49 13.51 20.24
N LEU A 149 -0.65 12.95 21.11
CA LEU A 149 -0.35 11.52 21.07
C LEU A 149 -1.59 10.66 21.35
N ALA A 150 -2.42 11.06 22.32
CA ALA A 150 -3.65 10.36 22.65
C ALA A 150 -4.65 10.38 21.48
N LEU A 151 -4.75 11.51 20.75
CA LEU A 151 -5.57 11.63 19.55
C LEU A 151 -5.03 10.78 18.39
N ASP A 152 -3.72 10.83 18.13
CA ASP A 152 -3.09 10.05 17.06
C ASP A 152 -3.25 8.53 17.30
N GLN A 153 -3.31 8.09 18.57
CA GLN A 153 -3.58 6.71 18.96
C GLN A 153 -5.07 6.33 18.91
N ALA A 154 -5.95 7.24 19.33
CA ALA A 154 -7.39 6.99 19.36
C ALA A 154 -8.04 7.04 17.96
N PHE A 155 -7.50 7.87 17.07
CA PHE A 155 -8.06 8.13 15.75
C PHE A 155 -7.02 7.87 14.66
N SER A 156 -6.86 6.59 14.32
CA SER A 156 -5.96 6.18 13.24
C SER A 156 -6.45 6.73 11.89
N PRO A 157 -5.55 7.19 11.00
CA PRO A 157 -5.90 7.55 9.64
C PRO A 157 -6.55 6.36 8.91
N SER A 158 -7.61 6.61 8.15
CA SER A 158 -8.29 5.54 7.41
C SER A 158 -7.56 5.24 6.11
N LEU A 159 -7.20 3.97 5.90
CA LEU A 159 -6.64 3.52 4.64
C LEU A 159 -7.77 3.34 3.62
N ILE A 160 -7.82 4.20 2.60
CA ILE A 160 -8.81 4.09 1.51
C ILE A 160 -8.43 2.92 0.61
N THR A 161 -7.17 2.89 0.16
CA THR A 161 -6.65 1.84 -0.73
C THR A 161 -5.13 1.79 -0.66
N ALA A 162 -4.56 0.64 -1.02
CA ALA A 162 -3.12 0.43 -1.06
C ALA A 162 -2.74 -0.59 -2.12
N GLY A 163 -1.53 -0.45 -2.65
CA GLY A 163 -0.99 -1.41 -3.58
C GLY A 163 0.46 -1.12 -3.95
N PRO A 164 1.12 -2.04 -4.65
CA PRO A 164 2.49 -1.84 -5.09
C PRO A 164 2.56 -0.75 -6.15
N ALA A 165 3.69 -0.05 -6.20
CA ALA A 165 4.05 0.78 -7.33
C ALA A 165 4.13 -0.09 -8.61
N ALA A 166 3.45 0.35 -9.66
CA ALA A 166 3.42 -0.34 -10.95
C ALA A 166 4.72 -0.14 -11.75
N SER A 167 5.51 0.88 -11.42
CA SER A 167 6.78 1.18 -12.07
C SER A 167 7.86 1.63 -11.09
N ALA A 168 9.11 1.59 -11.55
CA ALA A 168 10.20 2.35 -10.97
C ALA A 168 9.91 3.86 -11.02
N GLU A 169 10.62 4.62 -10.18
CA GLU A 169 10.60 6.09 -10.24
C GLU A 169 11.03 6.58 -11.62
N HIS A 170 10.36 7.62 -12.10
CA HIS A 170 10.79 8.33 -13.30
C HIS A 170 12.20 8.92 -13.07
N PRO A 171 13.15 8.76 -14.01
CA PRO A 171 14.54 9.21 -13.83
C PRO A 171 14.66 10.70 -13.47
N ASP A 172 13.91 11.56 -14.15
CA ASP A 172 13.96 13.01 -13.90
C ASP A 172 12.93 13.48 -12.86
N ARG A 173 11.66 13.10 -13.05
CA ARG A 173 10.52 13.60 -12.25
C ARG A 173 10.37 12.90 -10.90
N LYS A 174 11.00 11.73 -10.72
CA LYS A 174 10.86 10.84 -9.56
C LYS A 174 9.40 10.46 -9.24
N SER A 175 8.52 10.58 -10.24
CA SER A 175 7.13 10.18 -10.15
C SER A 175 7.00 8.67 -10.20
N VAL A 176 5.93 8.17 -9.59
CA VAL A 176 5.63 6.73 -9.53
C VAL A 176 4.28 6.48 -10.17
N LEU A 177 4.17 5.37 -10.90
CA LEU A 177 2.89 4.90 -11.42
C LEU A 177 2.21 3.95 -10.46
N VAL A 178 0.91 4.12 -10.31
CA VAL A 178 0.03 3.23 -9.56
C VAL A 178 -1.05 2.72 -10.49
N ASP A 179 -1.38 1.44 -10.38
CA ASP A 179 -2.49 0.85 -11.13
C ASP A 179 -3.83 1.40 -10.59
N ALA A 180 -4.52 2.17 -11.41
CA ALA A 180 -5.79 2.80 -11.02
C ALA A 180 -6.91 1.77 -10.89
N SER A 181 -6.89 0.73 -11.74
CA SER A 181 -7.89 -0.33 -11.68
C SER A 181 -7.77 -1.10 -10.37
N GLY A 182 -6.53 -1.42 -9.96
CA GLY A 182 -6.29 -2.05 -8.65
C GLY A 182 -6.68 -1.17 -7.46
N PHE A 183 -6.58 0.15 -7.59
CA PHE A 183 -6.82 1.09 -6.48
C PHE A 183 -8.30 1.50 -6.33
N PHE A 184 -9.01 1.67 -7.45
CA PHE A 184 -10.31 2.36 -7.48
C PHE A 184 -11.47 1.54 -8.06
N LEU A 185 -11.21 0.38 -8.65
CA LEU A 185 -12.28 -0.52 -9.10
C LEU A 185 -12.91 -1.30 -7.93
N GLY A 186 -12.30 -1.24 -6.74
CA GLY A 186 -12.92 -1.71 -5.51
C GLY A 186 -14.06 -0.79 -5.06
N ASP A 187 -14.99 -1.35 -4.28
CA ASP A 187 -16.11 -0.60 -3.73
C ASP A 187 -15.70 0.32 -2.57
N ILE A 188 -14.96 1.39 -2.87
CA ILE A 188 -14.48 2.38 -1.90
C ILE A 188 -15.62 2.97 -1.04
N PRO A 189 -16.73 3.45 -1.62
CA PRO A 189 -17.82 4.05 -0.83
C PRO A 189 -18.81 3.04 -0.23
N GLY A 190 -18.61 1.72 -0.40
CA GLY A 190 -19.57 0.70 0.03
C GLY A 190 -20.90 0.74 -0.74
N TYR A 191 -20.87 1.15 -2.00
CA TYR A 191 -22.03 1.28 -2.88
C TYR A 191 -22.72 -0.06 -3.15
N SER A 192 -21.97 -1.15 -3.31
CA SER A 192 -22.51 -2.50 -3.45
C SER A 192 -23.32 -2.90 -2.22
N THR A 193 -22.80 -2.62 -1.01
CA THR A 193 -23.52 -2.88 0.24
C THR A 193 -24.83 -2.09 0.32
N ARG A 194 -24.88 -0.85 -0.20
CA ARG A 194 -26.13 -0.06 -0.26
C ARG A 194 -27.13 -0.68 -1.22
N LEU A 195 -26.67 -1.17 -2.38
CA LEU A 195 -27.50 -1.91 -3.34
C LEU A 195 -28.04 -3.20 -2.73
N GLU A 196 -27.21 -3.98 -2.05
CA GLU A 196 -27.63 -5.20 -1.35
C GLU A 196 -28.63 -4.92 -0.23
N ALA A 197 -28.41 -3.88 0.58
CA ALA A 197 -29.35 -3.48 1.61
C ALA A 197 -30.69 -3.03 1.04
N ALA A 198 -30.66 -2.32 -0.11
CA ALA A 198 -31.86 -1.86 -0.79
C ALA A 198 -32.63 -3.03 -1.42
N PHE A 199 -32.00 -3.91 -2.18
CA PHE A 199 -32.67 -4.91 -3.02
C PHE A 199 -32.66 -6.33 -2.47
N ARG A 200 -31.81 -6.62 -1.47
CA ARG A 200 -31.58 -7.95 -0.92
C ARG A 200 -31.13 -8.99 -1.96
N LEU A 201 -30.38 -8.53 -2.94
CA LEU A 201 -29.78 -9.32 -4.01
C LEU A 201 -28.30 -8.95 -4.10
N PRO A 202 -27.41 -9.90 -4.45
CA PRO A 202 -26.00 -9.59 -4.66
C PRO A 202 -25.83 -8.70 -5.89
N TYR A 203 -25.05 -7.63 -5.75
CA TYR A 203 -24.69 -6.72 -6.86
C TYR A 203 -23.17 -6.57 -6.94
N GLY A 204 -22.64 -6.63 -8.17
CA GLY A 204 -21.25 -6.30 -8.47
C GLY A 204 -21.14 -4.92 -9.10
N LEU A 205 -20.03 -4.23 -8.86
CA LEU A 205 -19.64 -3.06 -9.64
C LEU A 205 -18.87 -3.54 -10.89
N ASP A 206 -19.19 -2.94 -12.03
CA ASP A 206 -18.58 -3.13 -13.36
C ASP A 206 -17.65 -1.95 -13.65
#